data_AF-O67652-F1
#
_entry.id   AF-O67652-F1
#
_cell.length_a   1.000
_cell.length_b   1.000
_cell.length_c   1.000
_cell.angle_alpha   90.00
_cell.angle_beta   90.00
_cell.angle_gamma   90.00
#
_symmetry.space_group_name_H-M   'P 1'
#
loop_
_entity.id
_entity.type
_entity.pdbx_description
1 polymer ?
#
loop_
_entity_poly.entity_id
_entity_poly.type
_entity_poly.pdbx_seq_one_letter_code
_entity_poly.pdbx_strand_id
1 'polypeptide(L)'
;MSVKVGWDITHQEFTITDYYYFSILQREAEKAGIEIDEVNDWESLNKYDVIVFNYPEIPFTESEVKDVERWVWKDGKKVILAGYYKNEDRIADTCNTLARAFGMELNPDEVTDEVNNHNGDKYFVVTSKIRRYNKNDKNEVNVEKIVLACTASIKPIMPDTKIVARGEDTAKSNMGNYPLLIAEQIAPPSGGYFCLAGTCVFWDNYSITLYDNLNFSLNLLRHVPPSKGTKLTIGP
;
A
#
# COMPACT_ATOMS: atom_id res chain seq x y z
N MET A 1 15.89 -0.19 15.94
CA MET A 1 14.46 -0.38 16.32
C MET A 1 13.84 -1.11 15.15
N SER A 2 13.25 -2.30 15.35
CA SER A 2 12.53 -3.00 14.28
C SER A 2 11.22 -2.28 13.99
N VAL A 3 10.80 -2.30 12.72
CA VAL A 3 9.46 -1.83 12.34
C VAL A 3 8.49 -2.98 12.56
N LYS A 4 7.37 -2.72 13.25
CA LYS A 4 6.30 -3.70 13.43
C LYS A 4 5.16 -3.45 12.43
N VAL A 5 4.89 -4.44 11.59
CA VAL A 5 3.81 -4.44 10.60
C VAL A 5 2.71 -5.37 11.09
N GLY A 6 1.51 -4.84 11.26
CA GLY A 6 0.30 -5.62 11.49
C GLY A 6 -0.32 -5.95 10.15
N TRP A 7 -0.27 -7.21 9.75
CA TRP A 7 -0.93 -7.72 8.56
C TRP A 7 -2.33 -8.16 8.95
N ASP A 8 -3.34 -7.37 8.59
CA ASP A 8 -4.71 -7.64 8.97
C ASP A 8 -5.22 -8.90 8.27
N ILE A 9 -5.99 -9.69 9.02
CA ILE A 9 -6.78 -10.82 8.50
C ILE A 9 -8.23 -10.77 9.03
N THR A 10 -8.66 -9.64 9.62
CA THR A 10 -10.01 -9.48 10.16
C THR A 10 -11.07 -9.25 9.08
N HIS A 11 -10.68 -8.84 7.86
CA HIS A 11 -11.56 -8.62 6.72
C HIS A 11 -11.42 -9.71 5.65
N GLN A 12 -10.97 -10.91 6.03
CA GLN A 12 -10.72 -12.05 5.14
C GLN A 12 -9.64 -11.79 4.09
N GLU A 13 -8.63 -10.99 4.42
CA GLU A 13 -7.46 -10.75 3.58
C GLU A 13 -6.66 -12.02 3.28
N PHE A 14 -5.85 -11.94 2.23
CA PHE A 14 -4.74 -12.87 2.06
C PHE A 14 -3.80 -12.83 3.26
N THR A 15 -3.37 -13.99 3.73
CA THR A 15 -2.47 -14.13 4.88
C THR A 15 -1.00 -14.03 4.43
N ILE A 16 -0.15 -13.30 5.16
CA ILE A 16 1.29 -13.18 4.81
C ILE A 16 2.04 -14.51 5.00
N THR A 17 1.52 -15.39 5.85
CA THR A 17 2.06 -16.73 6.09
C THR A 17 1.65 -17.75 5.04
N ASP A 18 0.81 -17.38 4.06
CA ASP A 18 0.54 -18.24 2.93
C ASP A 18 1.85 -18.50 2.18
N TYR A 19 2.35 -19.72 2.33
CA TYR A 19 3.65 -20.10 1.81
C TYR A 19 3.72 -19.98 0.28
N TYR A 20 2.61 -20.28 -0.40
CA TYR A 20 2.54 -20.26 -1.85
C TYR A 20 2.58 -18.84 -2.39
N TYR A 21 1.90 -17.90 -1.72
CA TYR A 21 1.79 -16.53 -2.21
C TYR A 21 2.82 -15.56 -1.63
N PHE A 22 3.20 -15.60 -0.35
CA PHE A 22 3.93 -14.46 0.26
C PHE A 22 5.18 -14.82 1.07
N SER A 23 5.59 -16.10 1.09
CA SER A 23 6.77 -16.55 1.87
C SER A 23 8.08 -15.82 1.55
N ILE A 24 8.28 -15.32 0.33
CA ILE A 24 9.48 -14.55 -0.01
C ILE A 24 9.45 -13.19 0.68
N LEU A 25 8.33 -12.46 0.59
CA LEU A 25 8.19 -11.14 1.24
C LEU A 25 8.40 -11.26 2.75
N GLN A 26 7.75 -12.24 3.40
CA GLN A 26 7.88 -12.46 4.83
C GLN A 26 9.34 -12.66 5.25
N ARG A 27 10.06 -13.57 4.59
CA ARG A 27 11.45 -13.90 4.90
C ARG A 27 12.39 -12.73 4.65
N GLU A 28 12.24 -12.03 3.52
CA GLU A 28 13.12 -10.90 3.19
C GLU A 28 12.82 -9.66 4.04
N ALA A 29 11.58 -9.45 4.48
CA ALA A 29 11.21 -8.42 5.45
C ALA A 29 11.88 -8.67 6.81
N GLU A 30 11.83 -9.91 7.32
CA GLU A 30 12.48 -10.27 8.57
C GLU A 30 13.99 -10.00 8.53
N LYS A 31 14.67 -10.40 7.45
CA LYS A 31 16.10 -10.10 7.21
C LYS A 31 16.38 -8.59 7.17
N ALA A 32 15.42 -7.80 6.72
CA ALA A 32 15.51 -6.33 6.66
C ALA A 32 15.11 -5.62 7.97
N GLY A 33 14.85 -6.38 9.05
CA GLY A 33 14.47 -5.84 10.36
C GLY A 33 13.02 -5.35 10.44
N ILE A 34 12.15 -5.87 9.57
CA ILE A 34 10.71 -5.61 9.53
C ILE A 34 10.02 -6.87 10.06
N GLU A 35 9.38 -6.74 11.22
CA GLU A 35 8.61 -7.82 11.86
C GLU A 35 7.17 -7.72 11.35
N ILE A 36 6.68 -8.75 10.66
CA ILE A 36 5.31 -8.80 10.14
C ILE A 36 4.54 -9.88 10.90
N ASP A 37 3.52 -9.45 11.64
CA ASP A 37 2.62 -10.34 12.37
C ASP A 37 1.25 -10.36 11.69
N GLU A 38 0.65 -11.54 11.57
CA GLU A 38 -0.77 -11.64 11.25
C GLU A 38 -1.61 -11.24 12.46
N VAL A 39 -2.60 -10.39 12.23
CA VAL A 39 -3.45 -9.84 13.28
C VAL A 39 -4.90 -10.18 12.96
N ASN A 40 -5.50 -11.06 13.78
CA ASN A 40 -6.90 -11.47 13.68
C ASN A 40 -7.81 -10.77 14.69
N ASP A 41 -7.29 -9.75 15.37
CA ASP A 41 -8.02 -8.93 16.35
C ASP A 41 -7.84 -7.46 16.01
N TRP A 42 -8.93 -6.82 15.59
CA TRP A 42 -8.93 -5.42 15.13
C TRP A 42 -8.32 -4.47 16.16
N GLU A 43 -8.65 -4.67 17.45
CA GLU A 43 -8.17 -3.81 18.53
C GLU A 43 -6.65 -3.84 18.67
N SER A 44 -6.02 -4.98 18.34
CA SER A 44 -4.58 -5.17 18.41
C SER A 44 -3.79 -4.50 17.28
N LEU A 45 -4.43 -4.16 16.15
CA LEU A 45 -3.77 -3.45 15.04
C LEU A 45 -3.16 -2.11 15.49
N ASN A 46 -3.74 -1.47 16.50
CA ASN A 46 -3.25 -0.18 17.02
C ASN A 46 -1.83 -0.25 17.63
N LYS A 47 -1.30 -1.45 17.88
CA LYS A 47 0.04 -1.68 18.46
C LYS A 47 1.16 -1.60 17.42
N TYR A 48 0.81 -1.62 16.13
CA TYR A 48 1.76 -1.72 15.02
C TYR A 48 2.11 -0.35 14.43
N ASP A 49 3.30 -0.21 13.86
CA ASP A 49 3.78 1.02 13.21
C ASP A 49 3.16 1.18 11.82
N VAL A 50 3.03 0.05 11.12
CA VAL A 50 2.42 -0.09 9.80
C VAL A 50 1.29 -1.10 9.89
N ILE A 51 0.18 -0.82 9.23
CA ILE A 51 -0.97 -1.73 9.13
C ILE A 51 -1.22 -2.00 7.64
N VAL A 52 -1.39 -3.26 7.28
CA VAL A 52 -1.62 -3.68 5.90
C VAL A 52 -2.98 -4.37 5.81
N PHE A 53 -3.84 -3.84 4.94
CA PHE A 53 -5.07 -4.46 4.47
C PHE A 53 -4.84 -4.96 3.05
N ASN A 54 -4.47 -6.23 2.92
CA ASN A 54 -4.10 -6.83 1.65
C ASN A 54 -5.26 -7.60 1.05
N TYR A 55 -6.00 -6.98 0.13
CA TYR A 55 -7.20 -7.55 -0.47
C TYR A 55 -8.32 -7.83 0.56
N PRO A 56 -8.83 -6.80 1.27
CA PRO A 56 -9.94 -7.01 2.19
C PRO A 56 -11.22 -7.36 1.42
N GLU A 57 -11.91 -8.43 1.82
CA GLU A 57 -13.18 -8.86 1.22
C GLU A 57 -14.39 -8.34 2.00
N ILE A 58 -14.22 -8.01 3.28
CA ILE A 58 -15.27 -7.42 4.12
C ILE A 58 -15.18 -5.89 4.09
N PRO A 59 -16.29 -5.17 3.82
CA PRO A 59 -16.36 -3.71 3.94
C PRO A 59 -16.08 -3.20 5.35
N PHE A 60 -15.30 -2.12 5.45
CA PHE A 60 -15.01 -1.45 6.72
C PHE A 60 -16.25 -0.69 7.23
N THR A 61 -16.55 -0.85 8.50
CA THR A 61 -17.59 -0.11 9.21
C THR A 61 -17.15 1.33 9.49
N GLU A 62 -18.12 2.21 9.75
CA GLU A 62 -17.81 3.60 10.14
C GLU A 62 -16.93 3.71 11.40
N SER A 63 -17.01 2.73 12.30
CA SER A 63 -16.16 2.71 13.51
C SER A 63 -14.70 2.40 13.13
N GLU A 64 -14.50 1.40 12.29
CA GLU A 64 -13.18 1.00 11.79
C GLU A 64 -12.54 2.13 10.97
N VAL A 65 -13.32 2.79 10.11
CA VAL A 65 -12.85 3.97 9.37
C VAL A 65 -12.33 5.06 10.33
N LYS A 66 -13.07 5.37 11.41
CA LYS A 66 -12.64 6.35 12.42
C LYS A 66 -11.39 5.91 13.19
N ASP A 67 -11.23 4.61 13.41
CA ASP A 67 -10.03 4.05 14.03
C ASP A 67 -8.81 4.25 13.13
N VAL A 68 -8.93 3.92 11.85
CA VAL A 68 -7.87 4.11 10.85
C VAL A 68 -7.53 5.59 10.68
N GLU A 69 -8.54 6.46 10.64
CA GLU A 69 -8.33 7.91 10.64
C GLU A 69 -7.53 8.36 11.88
N ARG A 70 -7.87 7.89 13.07
CA ARG A 70 -7.09 8.20 14.27
C ARG A 70 -5.65 7.70 14.16
N TRP A 71 -5.45 6.46 13.71
CA TRP A 71 -4.13 5.86 13.56
C TRP A 71 -3.22 6.67 12.64
N VAL A 72 -3.74 7.11 11.50
CA VAL A 72 -2.99 7.91 10.52
C VAL A 72 -2.85 9.35 11.02
N TRP A 73 -3.96 10.05 11.28
CA TRP A 73 -3.98 11.50 11.51
C TRP A 73 -3.52 11.92 12.91
N LYS A 74 -3.61 11.04 13.91
CA LYS A 74 -3.22 11.37 15.30
C LYS A 74 -2.02 10.57 15.79
N ASP A 75 -1.97 9.28 15.47
CA ASP A 75 -0.91 8.40 15.97
C ASP A 75 0.29 8.30 15.03
N GLY A 76 0.20 8.88 13.82
CA GLY A 76 1.30 8.97 12.88
C GLY A 76 1.66 7.63 12.25
N LYS A 77 0.75 6.66 12.25
CA LYS A 77 0.94 5.32 11.67
C LYS A 77 0.86 5.36 10.16
N LYS A 78 1.42 4.34 9.52
CA LYS A 78 1.23 4.08 8.10
C LYS A 78 0.17 2.99 7.93
N VAL A 79 -0.77 3.21 7.02
CA VAL A 79 -1.78 2.22 6.64
C VAL A 79 -1.65 1.99 5.14
N ILE A 80 -1.60 0.74 4.72
CA ILE A 80 -1.52 0.35 3.31
C ILE A 80 -2.74 -0.49 2.99
N LEU A 81 -3.53 -0.04 2.01
CA LEU A 81 -4.69 -0.74 1.49
C LEU A 81 -4.40 -1.14 0.04
N ALA A 82 -4.40 -2.43 -0.24
CA ALA A 82 -4.15 -2.96 -1.57
C ALA A 82 -5.40 -3.65 -2.12
N GLY A 83 -5.86 -3.22 -3.30
CA GLY A 83 -7.01 -3.81 -3.98
C GLY A 83 -6.60 -4.69 -5.16
N TYR A 84 -7.45 -4.73 -6.19
CA TYR A 84 -7.22 -5.50 -7.41
C TYR A 84 -8.05 -4.95 -8.58
N TYR A 85 -7.66 -5.30 -9.82
CA TYR A 85 -8.35 -4.83 -11.04
C TYR A 85 -9.77 -5.38 -11.22
N LYS A 86 -10.51 -4.77 -12.17
CA LYS A 86 -11.84 -5.18 -12.70
C LYS A 86 -13.01 -5.22 -11.72
N ASN A 87 -12.76 -5.29 -10.42
CA ASN A 87 -13.78 -5.31 -9.38
C ASN A 87 -14.81 -6.46 -9.53
N GLU A 88 -14.41 -7.60 -10.09
CA GLU A 88 -15.31 -8.75 -10.37
C GLU A 88 -15.97 -9.29 -9.09
N ASP A 89 -15.23 -9.25 -7.99
CA ASP A 89 -15.59 -9.68 -6.65
C ASP A 89 -15.81 -8.51 -5.67
N ARG A 90 -15.93 -7.29 -6.21
CA ARG A 90 -16.25 -6.07 -5.46
C ARG A 90 -15.16 -5.55 -4.52
N ILE A 91 -13.91 -5.95 -4.71
CA ILE A 91 -12.78 -5.49 -3.88
C ILE A 91 -12.55 -3.98 -3.97
N ALA A 92 -12.77 -3.36 -5.12
CA ALA A 92 -12.75 -1.90 -5.21
C ALA A 92 -13.87 -1.28 -4.38
N ASP A 93 -15.08 -1.84 -4.39
CA ASP A 93 -16.17 -1.35 -3.53
C ASP A 93 -15.78 -1.45 -2.04
N THR A 94 -15.22 -2.59 -1.63
CA THR A 94 -14.76 -2.85 -0.27
C THR A 94 -13.65 -1.89 0.13
N CYS A 95 -12.57 -1.78 -0.63
CA CYS A 95 -11.49 -0.81 -0.41
C CYS A 95 -12.02 0.62 -0.30
N ASN A 96 -13.01 0.99 -1.12
CA ASN A 96 -13.58 2.33 -1.14
C ASN A 96 -14.44 2.68 0.09
N THR A 97 -14.81 1.71 0.93
CA THR A 97 -15.40 2.01 2.24
C THR A 97 -14.42 2.67 3.20
N LEU A 98 -13.11 2.45 2.99
CA LEU A 98 -12.04 3.09 3.75
C LEU A 98 -11.33 4.20 2.96
N ALA A 99 -10.94 3.93 1.71
CA ALA A 99 -10.10 4.83 0.92
C ALA A 99 -10.70 6.24 0.74
N ARG A 100 -12.04 6.34 0.66
CA ARG A 100 -12.73 7.62 0.48
C ARG A 100 -12.54 8.57 1.67
N ALA A 101 -12.38 8.04 2.89
CA ALA A 101 -12.06 8.86 4.07
C ALA A 101 -10.70 9.56 3.93
N PHE A 102 -9.80 9.00 3.12
CA PHE A 102 -8.48 9.54 2.81
C PHE A 102 -8.42 10.23 1.45
N GLY A 103 -9.57 10.53 0.84
CA GLY A 103 -9.65 11.34 -0.37
C GLY A 103 -9.23 10.63 -1.64
N MET A 104 -9.30 9.31 -1.68
CA MET A 104 -8.96 8.49 -2.84
C MET A 104 -10.06 7.47 -3.12
N GLU A 105 -10.15 7.03 -4.37
CA GLU A 105 -11.05 5.97 -4.81
C GLU A 105 -10.29 5.01 -5.72
N LEU A 106 -10.41 3.70 -5.45
CA LEU A 106 -9.98 2.66 -6.36
C LEU A 106 -11.04 2.51 -7.45
N ASN A 107 -10.66 2.72 -8.71
CA ASN A 107 -11.57 2.56 -9.83
C ASN A 107 -11.81 1.06 -10.09
N PRO A 108 -12.99 0.68 -10.62
CA PRO A 108 -13.29 -0.71 -10.98
C PRO A 108 -12.72 -1.10 -12.36
N ASP A 109 -11.62 -0.47 -12.77
CA ASP A 109 -11.07 -0.59 -14.11
C ASP A 109 -9.93 -1.62 -14.18
N GLU A 110 -9.42 -1.81 -15.39
CA GLU A 110 -8.15 -2.51 -15.62
C GLU A 110 -7.19 -1.57 -16.33
N VAL A 111 -5.96 -1.51 -15.84
CA VAL A 111 -4.86 -0.82 -16.51
C VAL A 111 -4.00 -1.84 -17.23
N THR A 112 -3.74 -1.57 -18.50
CA THR A 112 -2.86 -2.37 -19.35
C THR A 112 -1.80 -1.49 -20.02
N ASP A 113 -0.67 -2.08 -20.40
CA ASP A 113 0.35 -1.41 -21.18
C ASP A 113 0.90 -2.35 -22.25
N GLU A 114 0.66 -2.05 -23.52
CA GLU A 114 1.12 -2.89 -24.65
C GLU A 114 2.62 -2.72 -24.94
N VAL A 115 3.29 -1.73 -24.34
CA VAL A 115 4.70 -1.38 -24.61
C VAL A 115 5.59 -1.67 -23.41
N ASN A 116 5.18 -1.23 -22.22
CA ASN A 116 5.93 -1.39 -20.98
C ASN A 116 5.28 -2.46 -20.10
N ASN A 117 5.53 -3.72 -20.45
CA ASN A 117 5.03 -4.86 -19.72
C ASN A 117 6.08 -5.96 -19.52
N HIS A 118 5.76 -6.91 -18.64
CA HIS A 118 6.57 -8.09 -18.42
C HIS A 118 6.25 -9.18 -19.45
N ASN A 119 7.26 -9.65 -20.18
CA ASN A 119 7.17 -10.79 -21.11
C ASN A 119 6.07 -10.71 -22.18
N GLY A 120 5.67 -9.49 -22.60
CA GLY A 120 4.63 -9.31 -23.61
C GLY A 120 3.20 -9.38 -23.06
N ASP A 121 3.02 -9.61 -21.75
CA ASP A 121 1.69 -9.63 -21.14
C ASP A 121 1.29 -8.23 -20.66
N LYS A 122 0.40 -7.59 -21.40
CA LYS A 122 -0.07 -6.22 -21.13
C LYS A 122 -0.66 -6.00 -19.74
N TYR A 123 -1.09 -7.03 -19.02
CA TYR A 123 -1.61 -6.91 -17.66
C TYR A 123 -0.50 -6.81 -16.59
N PHE A 124 0.72 -7.19 -16.95
CA PHE A 124 1.90 -7.07 -16.08
C PHE A 124 2.58 -5.73 -16.34
N VAL A 125 1.89 -4.64 -15.96
CA VAL A 125 2.32 -3.26 -16.23
C VAL A 125 3.64 -2.98 -15.53
N VAL A 126 4.66 -2.59 -16.29
CA VAL A 126 5.99 -2.23 -15.80
C VAL A 126 6.14 -0.73 -15.83
N THR A 127 6.66 -0.13 -14.75
CA THR A 127 6.85 1.32 -14.68
C THR A 127 8.11 1.72 -13.94
N SER A 128 8.74 2.76 -14.46
CA SER A 128 9.84 3.53 -13.83
C SER A 128 9.36 4.86 -13.23
N LYS A 129 8.06 5.19 -13.37
CA LYS A 129 7.48 6.45 -12.88
C LYS A 129 7.16 6.39 -11.38
N ILE A 130 8.19 6.10 -10.60
CA ILE A 130 8.15 5.95 -9.15
C ILE A 130 8.59 7.27 -8.51
N ARG A 131 7.77 7.81 -7.62
CA ARG A 131 7.99 9.13 -6.96
C ARG A 131 8.29 9.00 -5.48
N ARG A 132 7.92 7.89 -4.85
CA ARG A 132 8.16 7.57 -3.44
C ARG A 132 8.56 6.11 -3.32
N TYR A 133 9.25 5.77 -2.22
CA TYR A 133 9.76 4.41 -1.96
C TYR A 133 10.81 3.93 -2.97
N ASN A 134 11.45 4.85 -3.68
CA ASN A 134 12.54 4.53 -4.58
C ASN A 134 13.92 4.44 -3.92
N LYS A 135 13.96 4.65 -2.60
CA LYS A 135 15.19 4.73 -1.81
C LYS A 135 15.09 3.94 -0.52
N ASN A 136 16.21 3.36 -0.11
CA ASN A 136 16.35 2.64 1.16
C ASN A 136 16.48 3.60 2.37
N ASP A 137 16.69 3.04 3.56
CA ASP A 137 16.93 3.75 4.83
C ASP A 137 18.20 4.60 4.84
N LYS A 138 19.16 4.29 3.97
CA LYS A 138 20.37 5.09 3.76
C LYS A 138 20.17 6.19 2.73
N ASN A 139 18.94 6.39 2.25
CA ASN A 139 18.57 7.37 1.23
C ASN A 139 19.28 7.14 -0.12
N GLU A 140 19.70 5.90 -0.39
CA GLU A 140 20.29 5.44 -1.64
C GLU A 140 19.16 4.95 -2.56
N VAL A 141 19.20 5.32 -3.84
CA VAL A 141 18.22 4.83 -4.82
C VAL A 141 18.46 3.34 -5.05
N ASN A 142 17.46 2.52 -4.79
CA ASN A 142 17.51 1.05 -4.95
C ASN A 142 16.27 0.47 -5.66
N VAL A 143 15.41 1.35 -6.18
CA VAL A 143 14.26 0.97 -7.01
C VAL A 143 14.20 1.93 -8.18
N GLU A 144 14.39 1.41 -9.37
CA GLU A 144 14.26 2.14 -10.63
C GLU A 144 13.00 1.71 -11.38
N LYS A 145 12.55 0.48 -11.17
CA LYS A 145 11.44 -0.11 -11.92
C LYS A 145 10.70 -1.17 -11.10
N ILE A 146 9.37 -1.18 -11.23
CA ILE A 146 8.51 -2.18 -10.62
C ILE A 146 7.52 -2.72 -11.65
N VAL A 147 6.95 -3.89 -11.35
CA VAL A 147 5.79 -4.47 -12.05
C VAL A 147 4.57 -4.49 -11.12
N LEU A 148 3.43 -4.03 -11.63
CA LEU A 148 2.15 -4.03 -10.94
C LEU A 148 1.15 -4.83 -11.77
N ALA A 149 1.16 -6.16 -11.59
CA ALA A 149 0.31 -7.06 -12.33
C ALA A 149 -1.17 -6.88 -11.95
N CYS A 150 -2.04 -6.90 -12.96
CA CYS A 150 -3.50 -6.87 -12.79
C CYS A 150 -3.95 -5.71 -11.89
N THR A 151 -3.54 -4.48 -12.25
CA THR A 151 -3.77 -3.28 -11.44
C THR A 151 -4.94 -2.45 -11.94
N ALA A 152 -5.67 -1.85 -11.00
CA ALA A 152 -6.63 -0.78 -11.25
C ALA A 152 -5.97 0.60 -11.11
N SER A 153 -6.62 1.63 -11.64
CA SER A 153 -6.24 3.00 -11.42
C SER A 153 -6.88 3.59 -10.17
N ILE A 154 -6.24 4.62 -9.62
CA ILE A 154 -6.72 5.37 -8.46
C ILE A 154 -7.16 6.76 -8.91
N LYS A 155 -8.33 7.18 -8.44
CA LYS A 155 -8.86 8.52 -8.61
C LYS A 155 -8.64 9.34 -7.33
N PRO A 156 -7.82 10.40 -7.38
CA PRO A 156 -7.78 11.40 -6.32
C PRO A 156 -9.12 12.15 -6.26
N ILE A 157 -9.69 12.24 -5.06
CA ILE A 157 -10.86 13.08 -4.75
C ILE A 157 -10.41 14.40 -4.10
N MET A 158 -9.28 14.37 -3.38
CA MET A 158 -8.66 15.54 -2.75
C MET A 158 -7.41 16.01 -3.52
N PRO A 159 -7.10 17.33 -3.51
CA PRO A 159 -6.02 17.89 -4.34
C PRO A 159 -4.61 17.56 -3.85
N ASP A 160 -4.44 17.11 -2.61
CA ASP A 160 -3.13 16.92 -1.97
C ASP A 160 -2.63 15.46 -2.00
N THR A 161 -3.39 14.54 -2.60
CA THR A 161 -2.97 13.16 -2.86
C THR A 161 -1.63 13.12 -3.57
N LYS A 162 -0.69 12.36 -3.02
CA LYS A 162 0.66 12.18 -3.56
C LYS A 162 0.70 10.97 -4.47
N ILE A 163 1.33 11.14 -5.62
CA ILE A 163 1.65 10.03 -6.52
C ILE A 163 2.79 9.24 -5.87
N VAL A 164 2.61 7.94 -5.70
CA VAL A 164 3.69 7.00 -5.35
C VAL A 164 4.22 6.36 -6.62
N ALA A 165 3.34 5.78 -7.43
CA ALA A 165 3.67 5.20 -8.72
C ALA A 165 2.53 5.43 -9.72
N ARG A 166 2.88 5.70 -10.97
CA ARG A 166 1.94 5.74 -12.10
C ARG A 166 2.42 4.83 -13.22
N GLY A 167 1.54 4.45 -14.13
CA GLY A 167 1.94 3.79 -15.37
C GLY A 167 2.83 4.68 -16.23
N GLU A 168 3.57 4.05 -17.13
CA GLU A 168 4.26 4.75 -18.21
C GLU A 168 3.25 5.50 -19.09
N ASP A 169 3.72 6.42 -19.94
CA ASP A 169 2.82 7.23 -20.78
C ASP A 169 2.05 6.39 -21.83
N THR A 170 2.47 5.13 -22.02
CA THR A 170 1.83 4.11 -22.87
C THR A 170 0.74 3.32 -22.16
N ALA A 171 0.67 3.37 -20.82
CA ALA A 171 -0.31 2.65 -20.03
C ALA A 171 -1.70 3.28 -20.19
N LYS A 172 -2.73 2.43 -20.24
CA LYS A 172 -4.11 2.84 -20.47
C LYS A 172 -5.06 2.11 -19.53
N SER A 173 -5.95 2.88 -18.91
CA SER A 173 -7.17 2.36 -18.30
C SER A 173 -8.21 2.09 -19.39
N ASN A 174 -8.91 0.96 -19.32
CA ASN A 174 -10.04 0.68 -20.20
C ASN A 174 -11.24 1.64 -20.00
N MET A 175 -11.29 2.36 -18.87
CA MET A 175 -12.30 3.38 -18.55
C MET A 175 -11.81 4.81 -18.83
N GLY A 176 -10.61 4.99 -19.42
CA GLY A 176 -10.05 6.30 -19.74
C GLY A 176 -9.51 7.08 -18.54
N ASN A 177 -9.39 6.44 -17.37
CA ASN A 177 -8.80 7.04 -16.18
C ASN A 177 -7.29 7.27 -16.37
N TYR A 178 -6.76 8.25 -15.64
CA TYR A 178 -5.32 8.44 -15.54
C TYR A 178 -4.70 7.22 -14.82
N PRO A 179 -3.64 6.57 -15.34
CA PRO A 179 -3.07 5.36 -14.77
C PRO A 179 -2.21 5.66 -13.53
N LEU A 180 -2.81 6.26 -12.49
CA LEU A 180 -2.24 6.37 -11.16
C LEU A 180 -2.41 5.02 -10.46
N LEU A 181 -1.31 4.35 -10.12
CA LEU A 181 -1.34 2.94 -9.73
C LEU A 181 -1.14 2.75 -8.21
N ILE A 182 -0.39 3.66 -7.60
CA ILE A 182 -0.22 3.74 -6.15
C ILE A 182 -0.22 5.22 -5.76
N ALA A 183 -1.00 5.55 -4.73
CA ALA A 183 -1.16 6.92 -4.26
C ALA A 183 -1.22 6.97 -2.73
N GLU A 184 -0.86 8.12 -2.17
CA GLU A 184 -0.83 8.33 -0.73
C GLU A 184 -1.46 9.63 -0.30
N GLN A 185 -2.17 9.57 0.81
CA GLN A 185 -2.48 10.72 1.63
C GLN A 185 -1.50 10.81 2.78
N ILE A 186 -0.91 11.99 2.98
CA ILE A 186 0.03 12.26 4.06
C ILE A 186 -0.71 13.03 5.15
N ALA A 187 -0.41 12.72 6.41
CA ALA A 187 -0.85 13.46 7.57
C ALA A 187 0.29 14.32 8.14
N PRO A 188 0.51 15.57 7.65
CA PRO A 188 1.65 16.38 8.07
C PRO A 188 1.78 16.57 9.59
N PRO A 189 0.70 16.78 10.38
CA PRO A 189 0.83 16.99 11.82
C PRO A 189 1.38 15.77 12.59
N SER A 190 1.05 14.55 12.15
CA SER A 190 1.42 13.31 12.83
C SER A 190 2.57 12.58 12.15
N GLY A 191 2.88 12.90 10.89
CA GLY A 191 3.77 12.13 10.03
C GLY A 191 3.18 10.81 9.54
N GLY A 192 1.87 10.60 9.67
CA GLY A 192 1.18 9.39 9.22
C GLY A 192 0.96 9.34 7.71
N TYR A 193 0.66 8.14 7.20
CA TYR A 193 0.43 7.88 5.78
C TYR A 193 -0.75 6.93 5.60
N PHE A 194 -1.60 7.22 4.62
CA PHE A 194 -2.53 6.24 4.09
C PHE A 194 -2.20 6.00 2.62
N CYS A 195 -1.83 4.77 2.29
CA CYS A 195 -1.44 4.33 0.95
C CYS A 195 -2.53 3.46 0.35
N LEU A 196 -2.93 3.77 -0.88
CA LEU A 196 -3.80 2.94 -1.70
C LEU A 196 -2.99 2.40 -2.88
N ALA A 197 -3.02 1.09 -3.09
CA ALA A 197 -2.42 0.42 -4.24
C ALA A 197 -3.49 -0.26 -5.10
N GLY A 198 -3.38 -0.09 -6.41
CA GLY A 198 -4.33 -0.64 -7.39
C GLY A 198 -4.29 -2.16 -7.54
N THR A 199 -3.29 -2.81 -6.97
CA THR A 199 -3.13 -4.26 -6.91
C THR A 199 -2.34 -4.65 -5.67
N CYS A 200 -2.62 -5.80 -5.09
CA CYS A 200 -1.77 -6.49 -4.11
C CYS A 200 -0.72 -7.41 -4.76
N VAL A 201 -0.89 -7.78 -6.03
CA VAL A 201 -0.16 -8.89 -6.67
C VAL A 201 1.33 -8.59 -6.80
N PHE A 202 1.76 -7.33 -6.69
CA PHE A 202 3.18 -6.99 -6.65
C PHE A 202 3.95 -7.59 -5.45
N TRP A 203 3.23 -8.06 -4.43
CA TRP A 203 3.78 -8.77 -3.27
C TRP A 203 3.83 -10.29 -3.40
N ASP A 204 3.14 -10.87 -4.38
CA ASP A 204 3.12 -12.33 -4.51
C ASP A 204 4.50 -12.89 -4.88
N ASN A 205 4.72 -14.18 -4.63
CA ASN A 205 6.01 -14.84 -4.80
C ASN A 205 6.51 -14.82 -6.24
N TYR A 206 5.61 -14.65 -7.22
CA TYR A 206 5.98 -14.44 -8.61
C TYR A 206 6.55 -13.02 -8.79
N SER A 207 5.73 -12.00 -8.52
CA SER A 207 6.00 -10.60 -8.81
C SER A 207 7.05 -9.98 -7.90
N ILE A 208 7.16 -10.42 -6.65
CA ILE A 208 8.11 -9.86 -5.67
C ILE A 208 9.57 -10.02 -6.13
N THR A 209 9.84 -11.03 -6.96
CA THR A 209 11.17 -11.32 -7.51
C THR A 209 11.47 -10.59 -8.83
N LEU A 210 10.49 -9.89 -9.39
CA LEU A 210 10.62 -9.17 -10.64
C LEU A 210 11.05 -7.73 -10.41
N TYR A 211 12.00 -7.26 -11.22
CA TYR A 211 12.57 -5.91 -11.15
C TYR A 211 12.98 -5.56 -9.71
N ASP A 212 12.58 -4.38 -9.20
CA ASP A 212 12.87 -3.94 -7.85
C ASP A 212 11.66 -4.08 -6.90
N ASN A 213 10.70 -4.96 -7.21
CA ASN A 213 9.48 -5.13 -6.40
C ASN A 213 9.78 -5.43 -4.94
N LEU A 214 10.76 -6.29 -4.66
CA LEU A 214 11.20 -6.57 -3.28
C LEU A 214 11.69 -5.29 -2.58
N ASN A 215 12.63 -4.57 -3.19
CA ASN A 215 13.17 -3.33 -2.62
C ASN A 215 12.08 -2.28 -2.41
N PHE A 216 11.18 -2.12 -3.38
CA PHE A 216 10.02 -1.24 -3.27
C PHE A 216 9.12 -1.63 -2.10
N SER A 217 8.84 -2.92 -1.94
CA SER A 217 8.01 -3.47 -0.87
C SER A 217 8.63 -3.24 0.51
N LEU A 218 9.93 -3.50 0.66
CA LEU A 218 10.65 -3.22 1.91
C LEU A 218 10.66 -1.72 2.25
N ASN A 219 10.86 -0.85 1.24
CA ASN A 219 10.79 0.59 1.41
C ASN A 219 9.38 1.06 1.79
N LEU A 220 8.34 0.46 1.20
CA LEU A 220 6.94 0.75 1.47
C LEU A 220 6.52 0.32 2.90
N LEU A 221 6.93 -0.87 3.34
CA LEU A 221 6.64 -1.42 4.67
C LEU A 221 7.42 -0.73 5.79
N ARG A 222 8.47 0.03 5.48
CA ARG A 222 9.27 0.75 6.48
C ARG A 222 8.60 2.06 6.87
N HIS A 223 8.26 2.18 8.15
CA HIS A 223 7.81 3.43 8.76
C HIS A 223 7.94 3.32 10.28
N VAL A 224 8.37 4.39 10.93
CA VAL A 224 8.33 4.50 12.39
C VAL A 224 7.58 5.79 12.71
N PRO A 225 6.41 5.71 13.37
CA PRO A 225 5.68 6.89 13.78
C PRO A 225 6.58 7.83 14.58
N PRO A 226 6.54 9.15 14.34
CA PRO A 226 7.27 10.09 15.16
C PRO A 226 6.93 9.86 16.64
N SER A 227 7.95 9.77 17.50
CA SER A 227 7.72 9.68 18.94
C SER A 227 6.81 10.84 19.34
N LYS A 228 5.68 10.57 20.01
CA LYS A 228 4.85 11.62 20.61
C LYS A 228 5.77 12.43 21.50
N GLY A 229 6.20 13.60 21.02
CA GLY A 229 7.18 14.41 21.70
C GLY A 229 6.74 14.54 23.14
N THR A 230 7.57 14.08 24.07
CA THR A 230 7.39 14.32 25.50
C THR A 230 6.98 15.77 25.60
N LYS A 231 5.73 16.04 25.99
CA LYS A 231 5.25 17.42 26.15
C LYS A 231 6.30 18.08 27.03
N LEU A 232 7.07 19.00 26.46
CA LEU A 232 7.92 19.89 27.22
C LEU A 232 6.94 20.63 28.11
N THR A 233 6.82 20.18 29.35
CA THR A 233 6.16 20.91 30.41
C THR A 233 6.98 22.17 30.57
N ILE A 234 6.58 23.24 29.88
CA ILE A 234 7.00 24.58 30.21
C ILE A 234 6.31 24.86 31.54
N GLY A 235 7.01 24.52 32.63
CA GLY A 235 6.62 24.94 33.96
C GLY A 235 6.69 26.47 34.05
N PRO A 236 5.81 27.11 34.83
CA PRO A 236 5.93 28.53 35.15
C PRO A 236 7.21 28.85 35.92
#